data_AF-A0AA88UVI4-F1
#
_entry.id   AF-A0AA88UVI4-F1
#
_cell.length_a   1.000
_cell.length_b   1.000
_cell.length_c   1.000
_cell.angle_alpha   90.00
_cell.angle_beta   90.00
_cell.angle_gamma   90.00
#
_symmetry.space_group_name_H-M   'P 1'
#
loop_
_entity.id
_entity.type
_entity.pdbx_description
1 polymer ?
#
loop_
_entity_poly.entity_id
_entity_poly.type
_entity_poly.pdbx_seq_one_letter_code
_entity_poly.pdbx_strand_id
1 'polypeptide(L)'
;MVSRARSSGENMIEQSNVQTDPLQFDGINSGQSNPATGTHPGLEFYVILYLLLPESLQTNEIHSTGISEKNKANQNQKKLVQTTGKESYALLRERKRAELGHEPSRMDMFIECHSKKDENRTPSTVEAANYMAQMHEKKEKLSEGSQDLPAENDILSQVVGKDKYGRVRMYGLGVSQSDVWGQIPSCKQSQGIAIEWKENYEQMEERFNNRIDELKSMFLRHRGREESQSDACSPATSINHRPQMTSTQLSRPFRVRDVVCLKSIMNPSETVAKGIIQSIDPSTEVGGKSLG
;
A
#
# COMPACT_ATOMS: atom_id res chain seq x y z
N MET A 1 26.53 4.90 59.95
CA MET A 1 27.71 5.68 60.37
C MET A 1 28.26 6.33 59.11
N VAL A 2 28.21 7.62 58.85
CA VAL A 2 28.18 8.82 59.70
C VAL A 2 27.30 9.89 59.02
N SER A 3 26.58 10.62 59.86
CA SER A 3 25.64 11.71 59.58
C SER A 3 26.32 13.08 59.60
N ARG A 4 25.84 14.06 58.80
CA ARG A 4 25.61 15.50 59.14
C ARG A 4 25.22 16.24 57.85
N ALA A 5 24.07 16.88 57.65
CA ALA A 5 23.25 17.84 58.42
C ALA A 5 23.75 19.31 58.39
N ARG A 6 22.98 20.13 57.62
CA ARG A 6 22.46 21.51 57.81
C ARG A 6 23.39 22.70 58.15
N SER A 7 23.22 23.79 57.39
CA SER A 7 22.83 25.16 57.84
C SER A 7 23.09 26.17 56.71
N SER A 8 22.08 26.84 56.13
CA SER A 8 21.48 28.14 56.52
C SER A 8 22.46 29.33 56.50
N GLY A 9 22.13 30.34 55.70
CA GLY A 9 22.80 31.64 55.64
C GLY A 9 22.27 32.51 54.49
N GLU A 10 21.39 33.44 54.83
CA GLU A 10 20.73 34.46 54.01
C GLU A 10 21.67 35.60 53.54
N ASN A 11 21.32 36.24 52.42
CA ASN A 11 21.35 37.70 52.12
C ASN A 11 21.25 37.89 50.59
N MET A 12 20.15 38.40 50.03
CA MET A 12 19.66 39.81 49.97
C MET A 12 20.22 40.60 48.77
N ILE A 13 19.29 41.32 48.09
CA ILE A 13 19.47 42.41 47.09
C ILE A 13 19.62 41.91 45.63
N GLU A 14 18.85 42.29 44.61
CA GLU A 14 17.82 43.32 44.41
C GLU A 14 16.97 42.93 43.18
N GLN A 15 15.66 43.19 43.24
CA GLN A 15 14.73 43.11 42.11
C GLN A 15 14.62 44.50 41.47
N SER A 16 14.91 44.63 40.17
CA SER A 16 14.50 45.80 39.39
C SER A 16 13.32 45.42 38.49
N ASN A 17 12.12 45.81 38.94
CA ASN A 17 10.86 45.69 38.24
C ASN A 17 10.58 47.05 37.56
N VAL A 18 10.46 47.11 36.23
CA VAL A 18 10.02 48.32 35.53
C VAL A 18 8.62 48.07 35.00
N GLN A 19 7.66 48.56 35.77
CA GLN A 19 6.24 48.71 35.45
C GLN A 19 6.08 50.06 34.73
N THR A 20 5.49 50.09 33.54
CA THR A 20 5.02 51.32 32.89
C THR A 20 3.50 51.28 32.82
N ASP A 21 2.87 52.20 33.54
CA ASP A 21 1.43 52.50 33.50
C ASP A 21 1.21 54.01 33.28
N PRO A 22 0.01 54.44 32.85
CA PRO A 22 -0.19 55.47 31.83
C PRO A 22 -0.37 56.89 32.37
N LEU A 23 0.02 57.89 31.58
CA LEU A 23 -0.22 59.30 31.88
C LEU A 23 -1.60 59.76 31.36
N GLN A 24 -2.42 60.19 32.31
CA GLN A 24 -3.68 60.91 32.17
C GLN A 24 -3.36 62.42 32.18
N PHE A 25 -3.96 63.21 31.27
CA PHE A 25 -3.76 64.66 31.21
C PHE A 25 -5.10 65.37 31.33
N ASP A 26 -5.23 66.20 32.38
CA ASP A 26 -6.38 67.06 32.67
C ASP A 26 -6.47 68.26 31.71
N GLY A 27 -7.70 68.69 31.43
CA GLY A 27 -8.00 69.80 30.54
C GLY A 27 -7.88 71.20 31.16
N ILE A 28 -7.63 72.20 30.33
CA ILE A 28 -7.96 73.60 30.60
C ILE A 28 -8.59 74.22 29.34
N ASN A 29 -9.75 74.83 29.56
CA ASN A 29 -10.58 75.58 28.61
C ASN A 29 -10.01 77.00 28.40
N SER A 30 -9.96 77.52 27.17
CA SER A 30 -10.21 78.95 26.89
C SER A 30 -10.24 79.27 25.39
N GLY A 31 -11.17 80.15 25.00
CA GLY A 31 -10.88 81.23 24.05
C GLY A 31 -11.31 81.02 22.59
N GLN A 32 -12.36 81.75 22.21
CA GLN A 32 -12.88 81.92 20.85
C GLN A 32 -11.88 82.54 19.86
N SER A 33 -11.85 82.03 18.62
CA SER A 33 -11.86 82.83 17.38
C SER A 33 -12.06 81.93 16.13
N ASN A 34 -13.14 82.13 15.37
CA ASN A 34 -13.36 81.61 14.00
C ASN A 34 -12.92 82.67 12.95
N PRO A 35 -12.94 82.40 11.63
CA PRO A 35 -12.15 81.43 10.88
C PRO A 35 -11.41 82.09 9.68
N ALA A 36 -10.27 81.58 9.26
CA ALA A 36 -9.66 81.96 7.98
C ALA A 36 -9.75 80.79 7.00
N THR A 37 -10.64 80.92 6.02
CA THR A 37 -10.70 80.07 4.84
C THR A 37 -9.42 80.25 4.02
N GLY A 38 -8.53 79.26 4.09
CA GLY A 38 -7.36 79.15 3.23
C GLY A 38 -7.29 77.73 2.67
N THR A 39 -7.89 77.53 1.50
CA THR A 39 -7.73 76.31 0.71
C THR A 39 -6.24 76.16 0.36
N HIS A 40 -5.56 75.25 1.06
CA HIS A 40 -4.15 74.97 0.85
C HIS A 40 -3.99 74.04 -0.37
N PRO A 41 -3.32 74.47 -1.46
CA PRO A 41 -3.20 73.67 -2.69
C PRO A 41 -2.32 72.40 -2.54
N GLY A 42 -1.76 72.14 -1.35
CA GLY A 42 -0.86 71.00 -1.11
C GLY A 42 -1.55 69.66 -0.90
N LEU A 43 -2.82 69.63 -0.48
CA LEU A 43 -3.55 68.38 -0.25
C LEU A 43 -4.06 67.77 -1.56
N GLU A 44 -4.51 68.61 -2.50
CA GLU A 44 -4.92 68.18 -3.85
C GLU A 44 -3.77 67.49 -4.59
N PHE A 45 -2.53 68.01 -4.49
CA PHE A 45 -1.37 67.38 -5.12
C PHE A 45 -1.03 65.99 -4.53
N TYR A 46 -1.19 65.79 -3.22
CA TYR A 46 -0.92 64.49 -2.58
C TYR A 46 -2.02 63.47 -2.92
N VAL A 47 -3.29 63.92 -2.99
CA VAL A 47 -4.41 63.09 -3.42
C VAL A 47 -4.28 62.70 -4.90
N ILE A 48 -3.89 63.65 -5.77
CA ILE A 48 -3.66 63.39 -7.20
C ILE A 48 -2.49 62.42 -7.39
N LEU A 49 -1.41 62.50 -6.60
CA LEU A 49 -0.28 61.56 -6.69
C LEU A 49 -0.69 60.12 -6.31
N TYR A 50 -1.59 59.95 -5.34
CA TYR A 50 -2.14 58.65 -4.97
C TYR A 50 -3.12 58.10 -6.02
N LEU A 51 -3.83 58.95 -6.75
CA LEU A 51 -4.73 58.56 -7.84
C LEU A 51 -4.00 58.31 -9.17
N LEU A 52 -2.77 58.80 -9.33
CA LEU A 52 -1.91 58.54 -10.51
C LEU A 52 -0.98 57.33 -10.33
N LEU A 53 -0.94 56.70 -9.16
CA LEU A 53 -0.19 55.46 -8.97
C LEU A 53 -0.92 54.32 -9.72
N PRO A 54 -0.26 53.57 -10.61
CA PRO A 54 -0.92 52.51 -11.36
C PRO A 54 -1.45 51.42 -10.41
N GLU A 55 -2.73 51.08 -10.55
CA GLU A 55 -3.47 50.05 -9.78
C GLU A 55 -2.73 48.70 -9.67
N SER A 56 -1.78 48.44 -10.58
CA SER A 56 -0.88 47.29 -10.54
C SER A 56 0.02 47.23 -9.31
N LEU A 57 0.33 48.34 -8.64
CA LEU A 57 1.15 48.32 -7.41
C LEU A 57 0.31 48.02 -6.16
N GLN A 58 -0.92 48.56 -6.07
CA GLN A 58 -1.85 48.27 -4.96
C GLN A 58 -2.33 46.81 -4.94
N THR A 59 -2.58 46.23 -6.11
CA THR A 59 -3.04 44.83 -6.22
C THR A 59 -2.00 43.81 -5.76
N ASN A 60 -0.70 44.09 -5.96
CA ASN A 60 0.39 43.22 -5.53
C ASN A 60 0.57 43.21 -4.00
N GLU A 61 0.45 44.37 -3.33
CA GLU A 61 0.52 44.45 -1.87
C GLU A 61 -0.67 43.75 -1.18
N ILE A 62 -1.89 43.99 -1.67
CA ILE A 62 -3.12 43.37 -1.12
C ILE A 62 -3.12 41.84 -1.36
N HIS A 63 -2.63 41.37 -2.51
CA HIS A 63 -2.52 39.94 -2.78
C HIS A 63 -1.44 39.26 -1.92
N SER A 64 -0.31 39.94 -1.69
CA SER A 64 0.78 39.45 -0.83
C SER A 64 0.36 39.31 0.64
N THR A 65 -0.35 40.30 1.19
CA THR A 65 -0.86 40.26 2.58
C THR A 65 -1.90 39.16 2.77
N GLY A 66 -2.83 39.02 1.82
CA GLY A 66 -3.84 37.95 1.85
C GLY A 66 -3.26 36.53 1.76
N ILE A 67 -2.17 36.32 0.99
CA ILE A 67 -1.44 35.04 0.97
C ILE A 67 -0.74 34.79 2.32
N SER A 68 -0.10 35.82 2.89
CA SER A 68 0.62 35.71 4.17
C SER A 68 -0.31 35.33 5.33
N GLU A 69 -1.48 35.96 5.42
CA GLU A 69 -2.50 35.64 6.42
C GLU A 69 -3.02 34.21 6.28
N LYS A 70 -3.33 33.77 5.05
CA LYS A 70 -3.73 32.38 4.76
C LYS A 70 -2.61 31.40 5.14
N ASN A 71 -1.36 31.72 4.85
CA ASN A 71 -0.22 30.87 5.20
C ASN A 71 -0.05 30.75 6.72
N LYS A 72 -0.21 31.85 7.47
CA LYS A 72 -0.20 31.83 8.95
C LYS A 72 -1.35 30.98 9.50
N ALA A 73 -2.56 31.14 8.96
CA ALA A 73 -3.70 30.32 9.34
C ALA A 73 -3.46 28.82 9.07
N ASN A 74 -2.93 28.49 7.90
CA ASN A 74 -2.57 27.11 7.52
C ASN A 74 -1.46 26.54 8.41
N GLN A 75 -0.46 27.37 8.77
CA GLN A 75 0.60 26.97 9.70
C GLN A 75 0.03 26.62 11.08
N ASN A 76 -0.91 27.42 11.58
CA ASN A 76 -1.58 27.16 12.86
C ASN A 76 -2.42 25.87 12.84
N GLN A 77 -2.86 25.42 11.66
CA GLN A 77 -3.62 24.17 11.50
C GLN A 77 -2.72 22.92 11.32
N LYS A 78 -1.39 23.09 11.22
CA LYS A 78 -0.47 21.98 10.97
C LYS A 78 -0.27 21.12 12.22
N LYS A 79 -0.84 19.90 12.20
CA LYS A 79 -0.76 18.93 13.32
C LYS A 79 0.45 18.00 13.27
N LEU A 80 0.95 17.71 12.07
CA LEU A 80 2.10 16.83 11.85
C LEU A 80 3.33 17.66 11.50
N VAL A 81 4.40 17.47 12.28
CA VAL A 81 5.70 18.10 12.03
C VAL A 81 6.64 17.06 11.47
N GLN A 82 7.35 17.40 10.39
CA GLN A 82 8.39 16.56 9.81
C GLN A 82 9.75 16.95 10.40
N THR A 83 10.57 15.97 10.74
CA THR A 83 11.87 16.14 11.44
C THR A 83 13.09 15.93 10.52
N THR A 84 12.85 15.58 9.26
CA THR A 84 13.85 15.26 8.24
C THR A 84 14.76 16.43 7.82
N GLY A 85 14.36 17.68 8.08
CA GLY A 85 15.12 18.86 7.67
C GLY A 85 15.13 19.04 6.15
N LYS A 86 16.32 19.24 5.56
CA LYS A 86 16.52 19.47 4.11
C LYS A 86 16.72 18.19 3.30
N GLU A 87 16.67 17.03 3.93
CA GLU A 87 16.88 15.75 3.22
C GLU A 87 15.64 15.38 2.40
N SER A 88 15.85 14.88 1.18
CA SER A 88 14.76 14.45 0.31
C SER A 88 14.26 13.05 0.71
N TYR A 89 13.00 12.75 0.39
CA TYR A 89 12.44 11.41 0.60
C TYR A 89 13.22 10.30 -0.13
N ALA A 90 13.78 10.60 -1.31
CA ALA A 90 14.62 9.66 -2.05
C ALA A 90 15.87 9.27 -1.23
N LEU A 91 16.59 10.26 -0.69
CA LEU A 91 17.78 10.00 0.12
C LEU A 91 17.45 9.27 1.43
N LEU A 92 16.33 9.63 2.07
CA LEU A 92 15.89 8.92 3.27
C LEU A 92 15.56 7.45 2.99
N ARG A 93 14.89 7.20 1.86
CA ARG A 93 14.52 5.85 1.45
C ARG A 93 15.74 5.00 1.13
N GLU A 94 16.74 5.55 0.42
CA GLU A 94 18.00 4.85 0.17
C GLU A 94 18.75 4.51 1.46
N ARG A 95 18.87 5.48 2.38
CA ARG A 95 19.47 5.25 3.70
C ARG A 95 18.72 4.15 4.44
N LYS A 96 17.39 4.23 4.47
CA LYS A 96 16.56 3.27 5.20
C LYS A 96 16.61 1.88 4.59
N ARG A 97 16.70 1.80 3.26
CA ARG A 97 16.90 0.54 2.54
C ARG A 97 18.22 -0.11 2.92
N ALA A 98 19.29 0.68 3.03
CA ALA A 98 20.59 0.19 3.47
C ALA A 98 20.58 -0.29 4.93
N GLU A 99 19.83 0.37 5.81
CA GLU A 99 19.64 -0.06 7.21
C GLU A 99 18.84 -1.37 7.33
N LEU A 100 17.77 -1.52 6.55
CA LEU A 100 16.85 -2.67 6.63
C LEU A 100 17.30 -3.87 5.79
N GLY A 101 18.13 -3.65 4.77
CA GLY A 101 18.49 -4.67 3.78
C GLY A 101 17.38 -5.01 2.78
N HIS A 102 16.25 -4.31 2.83
CA HIS A 102 15.11 -4.47 1.91
C HIS A 102 14.39 -3.13 1.67
N GLU A 103 13.44 -3.10 0.73
CA GLU A 103 12.66 -1.90 0.43
C GLU A 103 11.89 -1.40 1.68
N PRO A 104 12.04 -0.12 2.08
CA PRO A 104 11.28 0.43 3.20
C PRO A 104 9.80 0.58 2.86
N SER A 105 8.94 0.17 3.80
CA SER A 105 7.50 0.41 3.70
C SER A 105 7.19 1.91 3.84
N ARG A 106 5.97 2.30 3.45
CA ARG A 106 5.51 3.67 3.70
C ARG A 106 5.34 3.96 5.18
N MET A 107 5.04 2.94 6.00
CA MET A 107 5.05 3.05 7.46
C MET A 107 6.47 3.36 7.99
N ASP A 108 7.50 2.64 7.53
CA ASP A 108 8.88 2.87 7.97
C ASP A 108 9.34 4.29 7.64
N MET A 109 9.00 4.76 6.43
CA MET A 109 9.28 6.13 6.00
C MET A 109 8.52 7.17 6.82
N PHE A 110 7.26 6.89 7.21
CA PHE A 110 6.48 7.77 8.07
C PHE A 110 7.11 7.91 9.45
N ILE A 111 7.52 6.79 10.06
CA ILE A 111 8.22 6.78 11.36
C ILE A 111 9.52 7.58 11.24
N GLU A 112 10.32 7.32 10.22
CA GLU A 112 11.59 8.04 9.98
C GLU A 112 11.39 9.56 9.85
N CYS A 113 10.30 10.00 9.19
CA CYS A 113 10.04 11.41 8.92
C CYS A 113 9.37 12.16 10.07
N HIS A 114 8.68 11.45 10.97
CA HIS A 114 7.89 12.05 12.05
C HIS A 114 8.40 11.71 13.45
N SER A 115 9.56 11.04 13.55
CA SER A 115 10.27 10.81 14.81
C SER A 115 11.48 11.73 14.97
N LYS A 116 11.87 12.02 16.20
CA LYS A 116 13.13 12.69 16.51
C LYS A 116 14.31 11.78 16.15
N LYS A 117 15.49 12.37 15.95
CA LYS A 117 16.76 11.65 15.73
C LYS A 117 17.38 11.21 17.06
N ASP A 118 16.57 10.67 17.96
CA ASP A 118 17.01 10.01 19.19
C ASP A 118 17.01 8.49 18.99
N GLU A 119 17.69 7.78 19.89
CA GLU A 119 17.79 6.31 19.86
C GLU A 119 16.40 5.66 19.90
N ASN A 120 15.45 6.28 20.60
CA ASN A 120 14.12 5.74 20.84
C ASN A 120 13.07 6.15 19.78
N ARG A 121 13.49 6.85 18.71
CA ARG A 121 12.62 7.38 17.64
C ARG A 121 11.34 8.02 18.18
N THR A 122 11.48 8.89 19.18
CA THR A 122 10.34 9.51 19.87
C THR A 122 9.49 10.32 18.88
N PRO A 123 8.16 10.14 18.86
CA PRO A 123 7.29 10.90 17.96
C PRO A 123 7.46 12.41 18.12
N SER A 124 7.43 13.13 17.00
CA SER A 124 7.61 14.58 16.96
C SER A 124 6.44 15.37 17.55
N THR A 125 5.22 14.84 17.43
CA THR A 125 3.97 15.43 17.93
C THR A 125 3.05 14.34 18.50
N VAL A 126 2.06 14.75 19.29
CA VAL A 126 1.03 13.84 19.84
C VAL A 126 0.26 13.13 18.72
N GLU A 127 -0.06 13.85 17.64
CA GLU A 127 -0.73 13.29 16.48
C GLU A 127 0.13 12.21 15.79
N ALA A 128 1.43 12.46 15.65
CA ALA A 128 2.36 11.48 15.09
C ALA A 128 2.42 10.21 15.97
N ALA A 129 2.43 10.37 17.29
CA ALA A 129 2.41 9.24 18.23
C ALA A 129 1.14 8.38 18.06
N ASN A 130 -0.03 9.02 17.92
CA ASN A 130 -1.29 8.32 17.69
C ASN A 130 -1.27 7.53 16.38
N TYR A 131 -0.82 8.15 15.28
CA TYR A 131 -0.71 7.46 14.00
C TYR A 131 0.28 6.29 14.05
N MET A 132 1.45 6.47 14.65
CA MET A 132 2.43 5.39 14.79
C MET A 132 1.86 4.22 15.59
N ALA A 133 1.17 4.48 16.72
CA ALA A 133 0.53 3.44 17.51
C ALA A 133 -0.50 2.63 16.69
N GLN A 134 -1.37 3.31 15.92
CA GLN A 134 -2.32 2.65 15.03
C GLN A 134 -1.64 1.84 13.91
N MET A 135 -0.51 2.34 13.37
CA MET A 135 0.24 1.60 12.35
C MET A 135 0.87 0.33 12.95
N HIS A 136 1.45 0.42 14.15
CA HIS A 136 1.99 -0.75 14.85
C HIS A 136 0.90 -1.78 15.15
N GLU A 137 -0.27 -1.36 15.65
CA GLU A 137 -1.41 -2.25 15.89
C GLU A 137 -1.85 -2.98 14.62
N LYS A 138 -1.88 -2.29 13.47
CA LYS A 138 -2.21 -2.92 12.18
C LYS A 138 -1.12 -3.87 11.69
N LYS A 139 0.14 -3.51 11.91
CA LYS A 139 1.29 -4.36 11.57
C LYS A 139 1.29 -5.66 12.37
N GLU A 140 0.91 -5.62 13.64
CA GLU A 140 0.81 -6.83 14.49
C GLU A 140 -0.32 -7.76 14.06
N LYS A 141 -1.39 -7.23 13.46
CA LYS A 141 -2.52 -8.02 12.94
C LYS A 141 -2.26 -8.65 11.57
N LEU A 142 -1.14 -8.31 10.91
CA LEU A 142 -0.76 -8.93 9.65
C LEU A 142 -0.36 -10.39 9.86
N SER A 143 -0.66 -11.25 8.89
CA SER A 143 -0.30 -12.67 8.98
C SER A 143 1.21 -12.83 9.09
N GLU A 144 1.66 -13.79 9.90
CA GLU A 144 3.08 -14.07 10.11
C GLU A 144 3.78 -14.31 8.75
N GLY A 145 4.81 -13.51 8.45
CA GLY A 145 5.53 -13.54 7.17
C GLY A 145 5.00 -12.62 6.06
N SER A 146 3.88 -11.92 6.27
CA SER A 146 3.42 -10.89 5.32
C SER A 146 4.17 -9.57 5.50
N GLN A 147 4.51 -8.91 4.40
CA GLN A 147 5.17 -7.59 4.39
C GLN A 147 4.18 -6.51 4.00
N ASP A 148 4.32 -5.32 4.61
CA ASP A 148 3.58 -4.12 4.24
C ASP A 148 4.14 -3.53 2.93
N LEU A 149 3.77 -4.15 1.81
CA LEU A 149 4.15 -3.68 0.49
C LEU A 149 3.35 -2.40 0.13
N PRO A 150 3.99 -1.43 -0.54
CA PRO A 150 3.31 -0.23 -1.01
C PRO A 150 2.10 -0.59 -1.88
N ALA A 151 0.91 -0.22 -1.42
CA ALA A 151 -0.36 -0.51 -2.09
C ALA A 151 -1.38 0.58 -1.78
N GLU A 152 -2.48 0.64 -2.54
CA GLU A 152 -3.56 1.61 -2.30
C GLU A 152 -4.11 1.50 -0.86
N ASN A 153 -4.17 0.28 -0.32
CA ASN A 153 -4.68 -0.06 1.01
C ASN A 153 -3.60 -0.57 1.98
N ASP A 154 -2.35 -0.12 1.84
CA ASP A 154 -1.30 -0.45 2.82
C ASP A 154 -1.56 0.17 4.21
N ILE A 155 -0.74 -0.18 5.21
CA ILE A 155 -0.94 0.27 6.59
C ILE A 155 -1.05 1.80 6.70
N LEU A 156 -0.18 2.54 6.01
CA LEU A 156 -0.20 4.01 6.03
C LEU A 156 -1.53 4.54 5.50
N SER A 157 -1.98 4.04 4.35
CA SER A 157 -3.27 4.44 3.75
C SER A 157 -4.46 4.10 4.66
N GLN A 158 -4.42 2.99 5.39
CA GLN A 158 -5.52 2.63 6.26
C GLN A 158 -5.60 3.47 7.55
N VAL A 159 -4.48 4.01 8.02
CA VAL A 159 -4.40 4.83 9.25
C VAL A 159 -4.60 6.32 8.93
N VAL A 160 -3.90 6.82 7.91
CA VAL A 160 -3.90 8.26 7.56
C VAL A 160 -4.97 8.57 6.50
N GLY A 161 -5.57 7.55 5.89
CA GLY A 161 -6.53 7.67 4.79
C GLY A 161 -5.85 7.55 3.42
N LYS A 162 -6.62 7.47 2.33
CA LYS A 162 -6.06 7.28 0.97
C LYS A 162 -5.22 8.48 0.49
N ASP A 163 -4.29 8.22 -0.42
CA ASP A 163 -3.55 9.28 -1.11
C ASP A 163 -4.44 10.08 -2.07
N LYS A 164 -4.07 11.35 -2.31
CA LYS A 164 -4.72 12.17 -3.33
C LYS A 164 -4.25 11.75 -4.73
N TYR A 165 -5.10 11.95 -5.73
CA TYR A 165 -4.77 11.66 -7.12
C TYR A 165 -3.50 12.41 -7.57
N GLY A 166 -2.64 11.72 -8.33
CA GLY A 166 -1.41 12.29 -8.90
C GLY A 166 -0.23 12.41 -7.94
N ARG A 167 -0.33 11.91 -6.69
CA ARG A 167 0.79 11.92 -5.74
C ARG A 167 0.73 10.73 -4.78
N VAL A 168 1.89 10.17 -4.45
CA VAL A 168 2.02 9.16 -3.38
C VAL A 168 2.76 9.76 -2.18
N ARG A 169 2.20 9.63 -0.96
CA ARG A 169 2.91 10.05 0.26
C ARG A 169 4.17 9.21 0.48
N MET A 170 5.20 9.81 1.06
CA MET A 170 6.49 9.17 1.38
C MET A 170 7.37 8.77 0.18
N TYR A 171 7.01 9.16 -1.05
CA TYR A 171 7.81 8.92 -2.27
C TYR A 171 8.47 10.18 -2.86
N GLY A 172 8.08 11.36 -2.42
CA GLY A 172 8.63 12.63 -2.90
C GLY A 172 7.73 13.35 -3.90
N LEU A 173 8.33 14.30 -4.62
CA LEU A 173 7.64 15.11 -5.63
C LEU A 173 7.63 14.36 -6.97
N GLY A 174 6.53 14.44 -7.70
CA GLY A 174 6.42 13.89 -9.06
C GLY A 174 6.11 12.40 -9.14
N VAL A 175 6.20 11.65 -8.04
CA VAL A 175 5.84 10.23 -8.02
C VAL A 175 4.32 10.07 -7.93
N SER A 176 3.76 9.42 -8.95
CA SER A 176 2.35 9.11 -9.05
C SER A 176 2.04 7.69 -8.60
N GLN A 177 0.76 7.44 -8.39
CA GLN A 177 0.21 6.15 -7.98
C GLN A 177 0.59 5.02 -8.95
N SER A 178 0.54 5.32 -10.26
CA SER A 178 0.89 4.37 -11.31
C SER A 178 2.37 3.99 -11.33
N ASP A 179 3.25 4.87 -10.83
CA ASP A 179 4.69 4.61 -10.77
C ASP A 179 5.04 3.63 -9.64
N VAL A 180 4.24 3.62 -8.57
CA VAL A 180 4.50 2.82 -7.36
C VAL A 180 3.75 1.49 -7.39
N TRP A 181 2.48 1.52 -7.80
CA TRP A 181 1.61 0.34 -7.79
C TRP A 181 1.51 -0.35 -9.16
N GLY A 182 2.15 0.20 -10.19
CA GLY A 182 1.98 -0.22 -11.58
C GLY A 182 0.77 0.43 -12.24
N GLN A 183 0.51 0.12 -13.52
CA GLN A 183 -0.68 0.61 -14.20
C GLN A 183 -1.93 0.15 -13.46
N ILE A 184 -2.60 1.07 -12.77
CA ILE A 184 -3.94 0.82 -12.25
C ILE A 184 -4.86 0.89 -13.46
N PRO A 185 -5.50 -0.22 -13.88
CA PRO A 185 -6.45 -0.17 -14.97
C PRO A 185 -7.58 0.81 -14.62
N SER A 186 -7.96 1.63 -15.59
CA SER A 186 -9.15 2.48 -15.47
C SER A 186 -10.35 1.63 -15.09
N CYS A 187 -11.35 2.21 -14.42
CA CYS A 187 -12.62 1.52 -14.10
C CYS A 187 -13.19 0.75 -15.31
N LYS A 188 -13.12 1.34 -16.52
CA LYS A 188 -13.53 0.67 -17.77
C LYS A 188 -12.65 -0.53 -18.13
N GLN A 189 -11.32 -0.41 -17.98
CA GLN A 189 -10.39 -1.50 -18.24
C GLN A 189 -10.55 -2.62 -17.20
N SER A 190 -10.70 -2.28 -15.92
CA SER A 190 -10.97 -3.25 -14.85
C SER A 190 -12.27 -4.02 -15.08
N GLN A 191 -13.33 -3.34 -15.54
CA GLN A 191 -14.58 -3.99 -15.92
C GLN A 191 -14.39 -4.93 -17.12
N GLY A 192 -13.69 -4.49 -18.17
CA GLY A 192 -13.38 -5.32 -19.33
C GLY A 192 -12.60 -6.58 -18.96
N ILE A 193 -11.54 -6.41 -18.15
CA ILE A 193 -10.73 -7.52 -17.62
C ILE A 193 -11.60 -8.47 -16.80
N ALA A 194 -12.47 -7.96 -15.91
CA ALA A 194 -13.35 -8.80 -15.10
C ALA A 194 -14.36 -9.62 -15.94
N ILE A 195 -14.88 -9.04 -17.02
CA ILE A 195 -15.75 -9.76 -17.97
C ILE A 195 -14.96 -10.86 -18.68
N GLU A 196 -13.75 -10.56 -19.18
CA GLU A 196 -12.89 -11.54 -19.84
C GLU A 196 -12.53 -12.72 -18.91
N TRP A 197 -12.18 -12.45 -17.65
CA TRP A 197 -11.95 -13.51 -16.66
C TRP A 197 -13.18 -14.38 -16.44
N LYS A 198 -14.37 -13.77 -16.38
CA LYS A 198 -15.62 -14.50 -16.21
C LYS A 198 -15.91 -15.41 -17.41
N GLU A 199 -15.77 -14.89 -18.63
CA GLU A 199 -15.96 -15.66 -19.87
C GLU A 199 -14.93 -16.80 -19.99
N ASN A 200 -13.66 -16.54 -19.67
CA ASN A 200 -12.62 -17.56 -19.66
C ASN A 200 -12.90 -18.65 -18.62
N TYR A 201 -13.43 -18.29 -17.46
CA TYR A 201 -13.80 -19.25 -16.42
C TYR A 201 -14.97 -20.13 -16.88
N GLU A 202 -16.03 -19.52 -17.42
CA GLU A 202 -17.18 -20.25 -17.97
C GLU A 202 -16.75 -21.19 -19.10
N GLN A 203 -15.88 -20.73 -20.02
CA GLN A 203 -15.35 -21.56 -21.10
C GLN A 203 -14.48 -22.71 -20.57
N MET A 204 -13.69 -22.48 -19.53
CA MET A 204 -12.89 -23.53 -18.89
C MET A 204 -13.79 -24.59 -18.25
N GLU A 205 -14.84 -24.18 -17.55
CA GLU A 205 -15.82 -25.07 -16.93
C GLU A 205 -16.56 -25.91 -17.98
N GLU A 206 -16.96 -25.30 -19.10
CA GLU A 206 -17.57 -26.00 -20.22
C GLU A 206 -16.62 -27.04 -20.83
N ARG A 207 -15.35 -26.66 -21.07
CA ARG A 207 -14.32 -27.60 -21.58
C ARG A 207 -14.10 -28.77 -20.62
N PHE A 208 -14.09 -28.51 -19.32
CA PHE A 208 -13.96 -29.54 -18.31
C PHE A 208 -15.16 -30.50 -18.30
N ASN A 209 -16.38 -29.98 -18.33
CA ASN A 209 -17.61 -30.76 -18.39
C ASN A 209 -17.70 -31.60 -19.67
N ASN A 210 -17.39 -31.00 -20.82
CA ASN A 210 -17.32 -31.72 -22.10
C ASN A 210 -16.31 -32.87 -22.04
N ARG A 211 -15.14 -32.67 -21.40
CA ARG A 211 -14.15 -33.73 -21.26
C ARG A 211 -14.63 -34.85 -20.34
N ILE A 212 -15.35 -34.53 -19.28
CA ILE A 212 -15.98 -35.52 -18.40
C ILE A 212 -17.01 -36.35 -19.17
N ASP A 213 -17.87 -35.72 -19.95
CA ASP A 213 -18.91 -36.42 -20.70
C ASP A 213 -18.32 -37.28 -21.83
N GLU A 214 -17.25 -36.82 -22.47
CA GLU A 214 -16.46 -37.62 -23.41
C GLU A 214 -15.91 -38.88 -22.73
N LEU A 215 -15.29 -38.75 -21.55
CA LEU A 215 -14.77 -39.87 -20.75
C LEU A 215 -15.88 -40.85 -20.35
N LYS A 216 -17.04 -40.34 -19.88
CA LYS A 216 -18.21 -41.18 -19.58
C LYS A 216 -18.68 -41.96 -20.81
N SER A 217 -18.76 -41.29 -21.97
CA SER A 217 -19.18 -41.94 -23.22
C SER A 217 -18.19 -43.02 -23.67
N MET A 218 -16.88 -42.79 -23.50
CA MET A 218 -15.83 -43.76 -23.81
C MET A 218 -15.94 -44.99 -22.89
N PHE A 219 -16.17 -44.77 -21.60
CA PHE A 219 -16.36 -45.84 -20.62
C PHE A 219 -17.61 -46.69 -20.95
N LEU A 220 -18.74 -46.05 -21.29
CA LEU A 220 -19.97 -46.75 -21.68
C LEU A 220 -19.79 -47.59 -22.96
N ARG A 221 -19.06 -47.07 -23.96
CA ARG A 221 -18.79 -47.81 -25.22
C ARG A 221 -17.94 -49.05 -25.00
N HIS A 222 -16.97 -49.01 -24.08
CA HIS A 222 -16.17 -50.20 -23.75
C HIS A 222 -16.99 -51.25 -22.98
N ARG A 223 -17.90 -50.83 -22.11
CA ARG A 223 -18.78 -51.76 -21.37
C ARG A 223 -19.78 -52.49 -22.29
N GLY A 224 -20.29 -51.83 -23.33
CA GLY A 224 -21.23 -52.44 -24.29
C GLY A 224 -20.60 -53.38 -25.34
N ARG A 225 -19.26 -53.49 -25.40
CA ARG A 225 -18.56 -54.33 -26.37
C ARG A 225 -18.15 -55.71 -25.83
N GLU A 226 -18.24 -55.93 -24.52
CA GLU A 226 -17.95 -57.22 -23.88
C GLU A 226 -19.12 -58.23 -23.95
N GLU A 227 -20.32 -57.82 -24.38
CA GLU A 227 -21.52 -58.70 -24.47
C GLU A 227 -21.77 -59.33 -25.85
N SER A 228 -20.88 -59.17 -26.85
CA SER A 228 -21.16 -59.68 -28.21
C SER A 228 -20.04 -60.47 -28.88
N GLN A 229 -19.07 -61.01 -28.15
CA GLN A 229 -18.12 -61.97 -28.69
C GLN A 229 -17.83 -63.11 -27.69
N SER A 230 -18.74 -64.07 -27.63
CA SER A 230 -18.47 -65.42 -27.14
C SER A 230 -18.98 -66.42 -28.16
N ASP A 231 -18.24 -66.62 -29.25
CA ASP A 231 -18.33 -67.86 -30.01
C ASP A 231 -17.02 -68.14 -30.75
N ALA A 232 -16.66 -69.42 -30.72
CA ALA A 232 -15.54 -70.12 -31.37
C ALA A 232 -14.21 -70.28 -30.62
N CYS A 233 -13.75 -71.53 -30.63
CA CYS A 233 -12.77 -72.18 -29.79
C CYS A 233 -11.50 -72.58 -30.58
N SER A 234 -10.31 -72.35 -29.98
CA SER A 234 -9.04 -73.13 -30.06
C SER A 234 -8.22 -73.24 -31.38
N PRO A 235 -6.94 -73.72 -31.36
CA PRO A 235 -5.86 -73.58 -30.37
C PRO A 235 -4.44 -73.26 -30.96
N ALA A 236 -3.52 -72.86 -30.07
CA ALA A 236 -2.04 -73.06 -30.01
C ALA A 236 -1.12 -73.00 -31.27
N THR A 237 -0.19 -72.04 -31.29
CA THR A 237 1.28 -72.22 -31.56
C THR A 237 1.99 -70.89 -31.22
N SER A 238 2.77 -70.78 -30.14
CA SER A 238 4.23 -71.02 -30.03
C SER A 238 5.13 -70.29 -31.06
N ILE A 239 5.88 -69.32 -30.55
CA ILE A 239 7.25 -68.90 -30.91
C ILE A 239 7.47 -67.89 -32.08
N ASN A 240 7.98 -66.72 -31.66
CA ASN A 240 9.06 -65.86 -32.20
C ASN A 240 8.78 -64.46 -32.79
N HIS A 241 9.58 -63.53 -32.25
CA HIS A 241 10.04 -62.21 -32.75
C HIS A 241 9.22 -60.91 -32.53
N ARG A 242 9.65 -60.18 -31.48
CA ARG A 242 9.89 -58.71 -31.34
C ARG A 242 10.04 -57.96 -32.71
N PRO A 243 9.61 -56.69 -32.95
CA PRO A 243 9.71 -55.52 -32.05
C PRO A 243 8.55 -54.49 -32.08
N GLN A 244 8.73 -53.46 -31.26
CA GLN A 244 8.27 -52.06 -31.39
C GLN A 244 7.05 -51.63 -30.58
N MET A 245 7.35 -50.69 -29.67
CA MET A 245 6.39 -49.88 -28.96
C MET A 245 5.81 -48.85 -29.91
N THR A 246 4.50 -48.91 -30.10
CA THR A 246 3.72 -47.75 -30.52
C THR A 246 2.43 -47.74 -29.71
N SER A 247 2.23 -46.61 -29.03
CA SER A 247 0.98 -45.90 -28.76
C SER A 247 -0.32 -46.71 -28.63
N THR A 248 -1.08 -46.37 -27.58
CA THR A 248 -2.49 -46.75 -27.36
C THR A 248 -2.74 -48.22 -27.02
N GLN A 249 -2.33 -48.63 -25.81
CA GLN A 249 -2.86 -49.82 -25.12
C GLN A 249 -3.86 -49.38 -24.04
N LEU A 250 -5.06 -48.97 -24.45
CA LEU A 250 -6.25 -49.17 -23.63
C LEU A 250 -7.00 -50.37 -24.21
N SER A 251 -6.41 -51.56 -24.06
CA SER A 251 -7.06 -52.82 -24.43
C SER A 251 -7.02 -53.86 -23.31
N ARG A 252 -6.69 -53.45 -22.08
CA ARG A 252 -6.90 -54.28 -20.89
C ARG A 252 -7.14 -53.40 -19.67
N PRO A 253 -8.08 -53.73 -18.79
CA PRO A 253 -8.17 -53.11 -17.47
C PRO A 253 -6.83 -53.28 -16.74
N PHE A 254 -6.42 -52.22 -16.05
CA PHE A 254 -5.22 -52.22 -15.21
C PHE A 254 -5.27 -53.39 -14.21
N ARG A 255 -4.12 -54.00 -13.95
CA ARG A 255 -3.95 -55.08 -12.99
C ARG A 255 -3.04 -54.64 -11.86
N VAL A 256 -3.26 -55.22 -10.68
CA VAL A 256 -2.30 -55.10 -9.59
C VAL A 256 -0.95 -55.59 -10.08
N ARG A 257 0.10 -54.83 -9.79
CA ARG A 257 1.49 -54.92 -10.28
C ARG A 257 1.78 -54.38 -11.68
N ASP A 258 0.81 -53.78 -12.37
CA ASP A 258 1.12 -53.08 -13.62
C ASP A 258 2.00 -51.85 -13.35
N VAL A 259 2.97 -51.63 -14.23
CA VAL A 259 3.84 -50.45 -14.20
C VAL A 259 3.14 -49.30 -14.92
N VAL A 260 2.94 -48.20 -14.21
CA VAL A 260 2.31 -46.98 -14.73
C VAL A 260 3.29 -45.82 -14.72
N CYS A 261 3.15 -44.94 -15.69
CA CYS A 261 3.94 -43.71 -15.80
C CYS A 261 3.02 -42.51 -15.58
N LEU A 262 3.33 -41.67 -14.60
CA LEU A 262 2.67 -40.38 -14.41
C LEU A 262 3.30 -39.37 -15.36
N LYS A 263 2.45 -38.68 -16.12
CA LYS A 263 2.87 -37.67 -17.10
C LYS A 263 2.60 -36.26 -16.58
N SER A 264 3.43 -35.30 -16.97
CA SER A 264 3.19 -33.89 -16.66
C SER A 264 1.91 -33.42 -17.34
N ILE A 265 1.05 -32.71 -16.61
CA ILE A 265 -0.16 -32.10 -17.16
C ILE A 265 0.20 -30.96 -18.11
N MET A 266 1.27 -30.21 -17.78
CA MET A 266 1.78 -29.12 -18.61
C MET A 266 2.47 -29.65 -19.88
N ASN A 267 3.16 -30.79 -19.78
CA ASN A 267 3.91 -31.42 -20.88
C ASN A 267 3.61 -32.94 -20.98
N PRO A 268 2.60 -33.39 -21.74
CA PRO A 268 2.17 -34.79 -21.79
C PRO A 268 3.20 -35.80 -22.36
N SER A 269 4.28 -35.30 -22.96
CA SER A 269 5.42 -36.11 -23.42
C SER A 269 6.42 -36.42 -22.30
N GLU A 270 6.38 -35.68 -21.20
CA GLU A 270 7.29 -35.80 -20.08
C GLU A 270 6.73 -36.76 -19.01
N THR A 271 7.53 -37.77 -18.63
CA THR A 271 7.18 -38.69 -17.53
C THR A 271 7.79 -38.17 -16.24
N VAL A 272 6.94 -37.82 -15.27
CA VAL A 272 7.35 -37.23 -13.99
C VAL A 272 7.58 -38.28 -12.91
N ALA A 273 6.92 -39.44 -13.01
CA ALA A 273 7.11 -40.54 -12.08
C ALA A 273 6.73 -41.88 -12.72
N LYS A 274 7.28 -42.97 -12.17
CA LYS A 274 6.90 -44.34 -12.51
C LYS A 274 6.51 -45.07 -11.24
N GLY A 275 5.37 -45.75 -11.27
CA GLY A 275 4.80 -46.44 -10.13
C GLY A 275 4.32 -47.84 -10.51
N ILE A 276 3.99 -48.62 -9.48
CA ILE A 276 3.40 -49.94 -9.63
C ILE A 276 2.03 -49.90 -8.97
N ILE A 277 1.00 -50.42 -9.63
CA ILE A 277 -0.35 -50.47 -9.07
C ILE A 277 -0.37 -51.47 -7.91
N GLN A 278 -0.69 -51.01 -6.70
CA GLN A 278 -0.68 -51.84 -5.49
C GLN A 278 -2.04 -52.44 -5.16
N SER A 279 -3.13 -51.69 -5.37
CA SER A 279 -4.50 -52.18 -5.26
C SER A 279 -5.39 -51.46 -6.27
N ILE A 280 -6.45 -52.13 -6.70
CA ILE A 280 -7.52 -51.60 -7.56
C ILE A 280 -8.81 -51.44 -6.75
N ASP A 281 -8.89 -52.07 -5.58
CA ASP A 281 -10.06 -51.98 -4.72
C ASP A 281 -10.05 -50.63 -3.97
N PRO A 282 -11.09 -49.78 -4.16
CA PRO A 282 -11.19 -48.47 -3.52
C PRO A 282 -11.17 -48.54 -1.99
N SER A 283 -11.59 -49.66 -1.41
CA SER A 283 -11.60 -49.89 0.04
C SER A 283 -10.23 -50.25 0.62
N THR A 284 -9.21 -50.47 -0.24
CA THR A 284 -7.86 -50.78 0.23
C THR A 284 -7.14 -49.51 0.70
N GLU A 285 -6.56 -49.56 1.89
CA GLU A 285 -5.69 -48.50 2.39
C GLU A 285 -4.26 -48.68 1.87
N VAL A 286 -3.69 -47.61 1.31
CA VAL A 286 -2.28 -47.56 0.88
C VAL A 286 -1.62 -46.36 1.55
N GLY A 287 -0.61 -46.61 2.39
CA GLY A 287 0.07 -45.55 3.13
C GLY A 287 -0.79 -44.84 4.18
N GLY A 288 -1.78 -45.54 4.75
CA GLY A 288 -2.69 -44.99 5.78
C GLY A 288 -3.80 -44.09 5.24
N LYS A 289 -4.05 -44.11 3.92
CA LYS A 289 -5.18 -43.44 3.28
C LYS A 289 -5.94 -44.43 2.40
N SER A 290 -7.26 -44.41 2.48
CA SER A 290 -8.12 -45.10 1.51
C SER A 290 -7.88 -44.55 0.11
N LEU A 291 -7.92 -45.41 -0.90
CA LEU A 291 -7.67 -45.02 -2.29
C LEU A 291 -8.79 -44.14 -2.87
N GLY A 292 -9.99 -44.15 -2.26
CA GLY A 292 -11.12 -43.29 -2.60
C GLY A 292 -12.44 -44.02 -2.49
#